data_AF-A0A956P7S8-F1
#
_entry.id   AF-A0A956P7S8-F1
#
_cell.length_a   1.000
_cell.length_b   1.000
_cell.length_c   1.000
_cell.angle_alpha   90.00
_cell.angle_beta   90.00
_cell.angle_gamma   90.00
#
_symmetry.space_group_name_H-M   'P 1'
#
loop_
_entity.id
_entity.type
_entity.pdbx_description
1 polymer ?
#
loop_
_entity_poly.entity_id
_entity_poly.type
_entity_poly.pdbx_seq_one_letter_code
_entity_poly.pdbx_strand_id
1 'polypeptide(L)' 'MANSMGYHEPIEKLSKEVQDFHRAITSLQEELEAVDWYRQRAAACGDKDLREILLHNMREE' A
#
# COMPACT_ATOMS: atom_id res chain seq x y z
N MET A 1 -3.98 1.89 12.66
CA MET A 1 -2.67 1.56 12.04
C MET A 1 -1.87 2.84 12.03
N ALA A 2 -0.63 2.81 12.52
CA ALA A 2 0.20 4.01 12.56
C ALA A 2 0.64 4.31 11.12
N ASN A 3 0.02 5.31 10.51
CA ASN A 3 0.34 5.74 9.16
C ASN A 3 1.69 6.47 9.21
N SER A 4 2.78 5.72 9.11
CA SER A 4 4.14 6.26 9.01
C SER A 4 4.41 6.75 7.57
N MET A 5 3.54 7.61 7.05
CA MET A 5 3.61 8.13 5.68
C MET A 5 4.78 9.11 5.45
N GLY A 6 5.70 9.24 6.40
CA GLY A 6 6.83 10.15 6.30
C GLY A 6 8.01 9.73 7.16
N TYR A 7 9.11 10.48 7.02
CA TYR A 7 10.33 10.26 7.78
C TYR A 7 10.12 10.49 9.28
N HIS A 8 10.69 9.61 10.11
CA HIS A 8 10.70 9.77 11.57
C HIS A 8 11.83 10.65 12.10
N GLU A 9 12.79 10.98 11.24
CA GLU A 9 13.93 11.85 11.54
C GLU A 9 13.97 13.00 10.51
N PRO A 10 14.57 14.15 10.85
CA PRO A 10 14.70 15.26 9.90
C PRO A 10 15.39 14.82 8.61
N ILE A 11 14.80 15.14 7.45
CA ILE A 11 15.25 14.68 6.14
C ILE A 11 16.68 15.12 5.82
N GLU A 12 17.09 16.29 6.31
CA GLU A 12 18.43 16.84 6.17
C GLU A 12 19.52 16.01 6.89
N LYS A 13 19.13 15.15 7.83
CA LYS A 13 20.04 14.20 8.50
C LYS A 13 20.13 12.85 7.81
N LEU A 14 19.27 12.58 6.82
CA LEU A 14 19.20 11.29 6.13
C LEU A 14 20.04 11.34 4.85
N SER A 15 20.86 10.31 4.65
CA SER A 15 21.56 10.14 3.38
C SER A 15 20.56 9.92 2.24
N LYS A 16 20.96 10.25 1.01
CA LYS A 16 20.14 9.99 -0.18
C LYS A 16 19.76 8.51 -0.30
N GLU A 17 20.70 7.62 0.01
CA GLU A 17 20.46 6.16 0.02
C GLU A 17 19.33 5.79 0.99
N VAL A 18 19.34 6.29 2.23
CA VAL A 18 18.28 6.01 3.21
C VAL A 18 16.93 6.57 2.75
N GLN A 19 16.93 7.76 2.14
CA GLN A 19 15.72 8.34 1.55
C GLN A 19 15.17 7.48 0.40
N ASP A 20 16.04 6.96 -0.45
CA ASP A 20 15.65 6.07 -1.56
C ASP A 20 15.06 4.75 -1.03
N PHE A 21 15.67 4.16 0.00
CA PHE A 21 15.12 2.97 0.67
C PHE A 21 13.78 3.24 1.35
N HIS A 22 13.64 4.35 2.06
CA HIS A 22 12.37 4.72 2.68
C HIS A 22 11.26 4.82 1.63
N ARG A 23 11.51 5.49 0.49
CA ARG A 23 10.55 5.57 -0.61
C ARG A 23 10.14 4.19 -1.11
N ALA A 24 11.10 3.29 -1.35
CA ALA A 24 10.81 1.94 -1.81
C ALA A 24 9.98 1.14 -0.78
N ILE A 25 10.31 1.26 0.51
CA ILE A 25 9.59 0.58 1.59
C ILE A 25 8.17 1.11 1.70
N THR A 26 7.99 2.43 1.71
CA THR A 26 6.66 3.05 1.83
C THR A 26 5.78 2.69 0.63
N SER A 27 6.30 2.72 -0.59
CA SER A 27 5.55 2.26 -1.76
C SER A 27 5.13 0.78 -1.63
N LEU A 28 6.04 -0.10 -1.19
CA LEU A 28 5.68 -1.51 -0.98
C LEU A 28 4.63 -1.68 0.14
N GLN A 29 4.70 -0.88 1.20
CA GLN A 29 3.70 -0.90 2.27
C GLN A 29 2.31 -0.49 1.74
N GLU A 30 2.25 0.56 0.92
CA GLU A 30 1.01 1.02 0.27
C GLU A 30 0.39 -0.09 -0.59
N GLU A 31 1.19 -0.78 -1.42
CA GLU A 31 0.67 -1.90 -2.23
C GLU A 31 0.15 -3.06 -1.38
N LEU A 32 0.87 -3.43 -0.30
CA LEU A 32 0.42 -4.49 0.60
C LEU A 32 -0.88 -4.13 1.33
N GLU A 33 -1.05 -2.87 1.72
CA GLU A 33 -2.31 -2.37 2.28
C GLU A 33 -3.44 -2.40 1.23
N ALA A 34 -3.16 -2.00 -0.02
CA ALA A 34 -4.12 -2.05 -1.11
C ALA A 34 -4.58 -3.49 -1.38
N VAL A 35 -3.66 -4.45 -1.44
CA VAL A 35 -3.96 -5.88 -1.60
C VAL A 35 -4.89 -6.38 -0.49
N ASP A 36 -4.58 -6.07 0.77
CA ASP A 36 -5.40 -6.47 1.91
C ASP A 36 -6.81 -5.84 1.83
N TRP A 37 -6.90 -4.54 1.54
CA TRP A 37 -8.18 -3.85 1.43
C TRP A 37 -9.04 -4.39 0.29
N TYR A 38 -8.46 -4.61 -0.89
CA TYR A 38 -9.20 -5.20 -2.00
C TYR A 38 -9.68 -6.62 -1.67
N ARG A 39 -8.84 -7.43 -1.02
CA ARG A 39 -9.22 -8.79 -0.56
C ARG A 39 -10.43 -8.74 0.35
N GLN A 40 -10.41 -7.88 1.37
CA GLN A 40 -11.49 -7.74 2.34
C GLN A 40 -12.78 -7.23 1.68
N ARG A 41 -12.67 -6.19 0.83
CA ARG A 41 -13.80 -5.63 0.09
C ARG A 41 -14.42 -6.66 -0.85
N ALA A 42 -13.61 -7.41 -1.59
CA ALA A 42 -14.09 -8.47 -2.47
C ALA A 42 -14.82 -9.57 -1.70
N ALA A 43 -14.32 -9.96 -0.53
CA ALA A 43 -14.96 -10.96 0.33
C ALA A 43 -16.32 -10.48 0.88
N ALA A 44 -16.46 -9.19 1.17
CA ALA A 44 -17.71 -8.59 1.66
C ALA A 44 -18.68 -8.14 0.55
N CYS A 45 -18.25 -8.18 -0.73
CA CYS A 45 -19.05 -7.67 -1.84
C CYS A 45 -20.14 -8.67 -2.27
N GLY A 46 -21.40 -8.23 -2.26
CA GLY A 46 -22.56 -9.00 -2.74
C GLY A 46 -22.79 -8.91 -4.25
N ASP A 47 -22.16 -7.95 -4.93
CA ASP A 47 -22.24 -7.79 -6.38
C ASP A 47 -21.11 -8.58 -7.06
N LYS A 48 -21.46 -9.44 -8.01
CA LYS A 48 -20.49 -10.33 -8.64
C LYS A 48 -19.52 -9.58 -9.55
N ASP A 49 -20.00 -8.62 -10.32
CA ASP A 49 -19.19 -7.93 -11.32
C ASP A 49 -18.19 -6.99 -10.64
N LEU A 50 -18.64 -6.27 -9.60
CA LEU A 50 -17.77 -5.44 -8.77
C LEU A 50 -16.73 -6.28 -8.04
N ARG A 51 -17.09 -7.46 -7.54
CA ARG A 51 -16.13 -8.37 -6.89
C ARG A 51 -15.00 -8.78 -7.83
N GLU A 52 -15.32 -9.09 -9.10
CA GLU A 52 -14.28 -9.44 -10.08
C GLU A 52 -13.35 -8.26 -10.38
N ILE A 53 -13.86 -7.02 -10.45
CA ILE A 53 -13.04 -5.81 -10.60
C ILE A 53 -12.11 -5.64 -9.40
N LEU A 54 -12.63 -5.77 -8.18
CA LEU A 54 -11.82 -5.65 -6.96
C LEU A 54 -10.70 -6.69 -6.92
N LEU A 55 -10.99 -7.94 -7.31
CA LEU A 55 -9.99 -9.01 -7.37
C LEU A 55 -8.99 -8.84 -8.51
N HIS A 56 -9.39 -8.22 -9.62
CA HIS A 56 -8.48 -7.89 -10.73
C HIS A 56 -7.46 -6.85 -10.28
N ASN A 57 -7.92 -5.70 -9.76
CA ASN A 57 -7.04 -4.64 -9.29
C ASN A 57 -6.08 -5.15 -8.21
N MET A 58 -6.57 -5.92 -7.23
CA MET A 58 -5.74 -6.55 -6.19
C MET A 58 -4.56 -7.38 -6.72
N ARG A 59 -4.65 -7.94 -7.93
CA ARG A 59 -3.56 -8.75 -8.51
C ARG A 59 -2.57 -7.92 -9.32
N GLU A 60 -2.91 -6.67 -9.63
CA GLU A 60 -2.06 -5.74 -10.34
C GLU A 60 -1.27 -4.82 -9.40
N GLU A 61 -1.82 -4.53 -8.21
CA GLU A 61 -1.07 -4.00 -7.06
C GLU A 61 -0.03 -5.03 -6.55
#